data_AF-A0A4Y2MR76-F1
#
_entry.id   AF-A0A4Y2MR76-F1
#
_cell.length_a   1.000
_cell.length_b   1.000
_cell.length_c   1.000
_cell.angle_alpha   90.00
_cell.angle_beta   90.00
_cell.angle_gamma   90.00
#
_symmetry.space_group_name_H-M   'P 1'
#
loop_
_entity.id
_entity.type
_entity.pdbx_description
1 polymer ?
#
loop_
_entity_poly.entity_id
_entity_poly.type
_entity_poly.pdbx_seq_one_letter_code
_entity_poly.pdbx_strand_id
1 'polypeptide(L)'
;MSFDTTSVNTGHLNGTCTLLEDKFGRHLLWLACHHHTLELILAKVFTLCLGPSRSPENPLFKRFKKVWHGIERNNFQILEVTSELVSFKESALSSLSNLLNETVKVPRDYYQELIELTNTVLGKSPEKIHWQAPDPVHHIRRMATLIYGIKIYMLCNQKDVVNLTKREEAQLEKFVKFGALINTKTWIAVPLASEAPLLT
;
A
#
# COMPACT_ATOMS: atom_id res chain seq x y z
N MET A 1 23.02 4.36 -6.99
CA MET A 1 22.29 4.99 -8.12
C MET A 1 20.81 4.74 -7.92
N SER A 2 19.99 5.77 -7.82
CA SER A 2 18.53 5.64 -7.68
C SER A 2 17.84 5.87 -9.02
N PHE A 3 16.85 5.06 -9.36
CA PHE A 3 16.16 5.11 -10.66
C PHE A 3 14.77 4.47 -10.59
N ASP A 4 13.88 4.81 -11.53
CA ASP A 4 12.60 4.10 -11.69
C ASP A 4 12.78 2.74 -12.38
N THR A 5 11.93 1.76 -12.08
CA THR A 5 12.06 0.40 -12.63
C THR A 5 11.50 0.27 -14.05
N THR A 6 11.75 1.25 -14.92
CA THR A 6 11.43 1.15 -16.34
C THR A 6 12.47 0.28 -17.05
N SER A 7 12.07 -0.37 -18.14
CA SER A 7 12.97 -1.18 -18.97
C SER A 7 14.11 -0.34 -19.57
N VAL A 8 13.88 0.95 -19.79
CA VAL A 8 14.88 1.93 -20.23
C VAL A 8 16.00 2.07 -19.20
N ASN A 9 15.69 2.03 -17.90
CA ASN A 9 16.70 2.14 -16.85
C ASN A 9 17.35 0.80 -16.50
N THR A 10 16.59 -0.29 -16.54
CA THR A 10 17.01 -1.62 -16.04
C THR A 10 17.42 -2.64 -17.11
N GLY A 11 17.38 -2.26 -18.38
CA GLY A 11 17.70 -3.16 -19.48
C GLY A 11 19.11 -3.74 -19.38
N HIS A 12 19.24 -5.06 -19.46
CA HIS A 12 20.54 -5.73 -19.32
C HIS A 12 21.60 -5.24 -20.31
N LEU A 13 21.24 -4.97 -21.57
CA LEU A 13 22.18 -4.58 -22.63
C LEU A 13 22.28 -3.06 -22.84
N ASN A 14 21.14 -2.36 -22.84
CA ASN A 14 21.04 -0.93 -23.18
C ASN A 14 20.36 -0.11 -22.08
N GLY A 15 20.26 -0.65 -20.87
CA GLY A 15 19.67 0.06 -19.76
C GLY A 15 20.60 1.19 -19.29
N THR A 16 20.03 2.33 -18.93
CA THR A 16 20.78 3.48 -18.39
C THR A 16 21.72 3.05 -17.25
N CYS A 17 21.28 2.11 -16.39
CA CYS A 17 22.08 1.61 -15.28
C CYS A 17 23.31 0.84 -15.76
N THR A 18 23.15 -0.08 -16.72
CA THR A 18 24.25 -0.83 -17.33
C THR A 18 25.24 0.11 -18.01
N LEU A 19 24.75 1.05 -18.81
CA LEU A 19 25.59 2.01 -19.53
C LEU A 19 26.40 2.92 -18.58
N LEU A 20 25.82 3.27 -17.42
CA LEU A 20 26.54 4.04 -16.40
C LEU A 20 27.63 3.20 -15.73
N GLU A 21 27.38 1.94 -15.40
CA GLU A 21 28.41 1.04 -14.85
C GLU A 21 29.58 0.85 -15.82
N ASP A 22 29.29 0.63 -17.10
CA ASP A 22 30.30 0.51 -18.16
C ASP A 22 31.15 1.78 -18.26
N LYS A 23 30.49 2.95 -18.23
CA LYS A 23 31.19 4.25 -18.29
C LYS A 23 32.08 4.50 -17.07
N PHE A 24 31.66 4.08 -15.88
CA PHE A 24 32.43 4.25 -14.65
C PHE A 24 33.42 3.10 -14.39
N GLY A 25 33.40 2.04 -15.20
CA GLY A 25 34.27 0.87 -15.06
C GLY A 25 34.10 0.12 -13.74
N ARG A 26 32.93 0.24 -13.09
CA ARG A 26 32.64 -0.40 -11.80
C ARG A 26 31.15 -0.65 -11.63
N HIS A 27 30.83 -1.69 -10.87
CA HIS A 27 29.47 -1.92 -10.41
C HIS A 27 29.01 -0.82 -9.45
N LEU A 28 27.80 -0.32 -9.65
CA LEU A 28 27.14 0.65 -8.80
C LEU A 28 26.03 -0.06 -8.04
N LEU A 29 25.78 0.36 -6.79
CA LEU A 29 24.62 -0.14 -6.08
C LEU A 29 23.35 0.38 -6.75
N TRP A 30 22.54 -0.53 -7.29
CA TRP A 30 21.24 -0.23 -7.90
C TRP A 30 20.18 -0.08 -6.81
N LEU A 31 19.69 1.15 -6.64
CA LEU A 31 18.60 1.49 -5.73
C LEU A 31 17.34 1.74 -6.58
N ALA A 32 16.74 0.67 -7.07
CA ALA A 32 15.41 0.75 -7.69
C ALA A 32 14.46 1.48 -6.72
N CYS A 33 13.77 2.51 -7.22
CA CYS A 33 12.94 3.49 -6.52
C CYS A 33 12.52 3.09 -5.09
N HIS A 34 12.69 3.99 -4.12
CA HIS A 34 12.31 3.74 -2.71
C HIS A 34 10.89 3.17 -2.55
N HIS A 35 9.94 3.61 -3.39
CA HIS A 35 8.61 3.00 -3.49
C HIS A 35 8.68 1.50 -3.84
N HIS A 36 9.43 1.10 -4.87
CA HIS A 36 9.63 -0.31 -5.21
C HIS A 36 10.15 -1.15 -4.04
N THR A 37 11.05 -0.61 -3.22
CA THR A 37 11.54 -1.31 -2.02
C THR A 37 10.40 -1.53 -1.00
N LEU A 38 9.59 -0.50 -0.74
CA LEU A 38 8.43 -0.61 0.13
C LEU A 38 7.36 -1.56 -0.43
N GLU A 39 7.19 -1.62 -1.75
CA GLU A 39 6.32 -2.58 -2.40
C GLU A 39 6.79 -4.03 -2.20
N LEU A 40 8.09 -4.28 -2.29
CA LEU A 40 8.68 -5.60 -2.06
C LEU A 40 8.45 -6.04 -0.61
N ILE A 41 8.68 -5.14 0.35
CA ILE A 41 8.43 -5.40 1.77
C ILE A 41 6.94 -5.74 1.97
N LEU A 42 6.04 -4.89 1.48
CA LEU A 42 4.59 -5.12 1.61
C LEU A 42 4.17 -6.45 0.97
N ALA A 43 4.69 -6.79 -0.21
CA ALA A 43 4.38 -8.06 -0.88
C ALA A 43 4.86 -9.28 -0.08
N LYS A 44 6.02 -9.18 0.57
CA LYS A 44 6.53 -10.25 1.46
C LYS A 44 5.68 -10.40 2.71
N VAL A 45 5.30 -9.29 3.35
CA VAL A 45 4.39 -9.32 4.51
C VAL A 45 3.03 -9.90 4.11
N PHE A 46 2.48 -9.49 2.97
CA PHE A 46 1.26 -10.08 2.44
C PHE A 46 1.38 -11.59 2.24
N THR A 47 2.48 -12.05 1.63
CA THR A 47 2.74 -13.48 1.41
C THR A 47 2.87 -14.25 2.72
N LEU A 48 3.49 -13.66 3.74
CA LEU A 48 3.61 -14.25 5.08
C LEU A 48 2.25 -14.40 5.76
N CYS A 49 1.38 -13.39 5.64
CA CYS A 49 0.06 -13.39 6.28
C CYS A 49 -0.95 -14.28 5.52
N LEU A 50 -1.09 -14.05 4.22
CA LEU A 50 -2.20 -14.58 3.41
C LEU A 50 -1.75 -15.62 2.37
N GLY A 51 -0.46 -15.98 2.38
CA GLY A 51 0.11 -16.97 1.47
C GLY A 51 0.47 -16.39 0.09
N PRO A 52 1.25 -17.14 -0.71
CA PRO A 52 1.62 -16.72 -2.06
C PRO A 52 0.40 -16.77 -2.99
N SER A 53 0.20 -15.71 -3.77
CA SER A 53 -0.75 -15.75 -4.89
C SER A 53 -0.06 -16.33 -6.12
N ARG A 54 -0.46 -17.53 -6.54
CA ARG A 54 -0.07 -18.12 -7.84
C ARG A 54 -0.98 -17.65 -8.99
N SER A 55 -2.06 -16.95 -8.65
CA SER A 55 -3.06 -16.44 -9.58
C SER A 55 -2.79 -14.95 -9.90
N PRO A 56 -3.13 -14.48 -11.12
CA PRO A 56 -3.09 -13.05 -11.46
C PRO A 56 -3.90 -12.18 -10.49
N GLU A 57 -4.95 -12.75 -9.91
CA GLU A 57 -5.81 -12.11 -8.91
C GLU A 57 -5.93 -12.98 -7.67
N ASN A 58 -5.75 -12.37 -6.48
CA ASN A 58 -5.87 -13.08 -5.21
C ASN A 58 -7.34 -13.55 -5.00
N PRO A 59 -7.59 -14.82 -4.62
CA PRO A 59 -8.93 -15.34 -4.37
C PRO A 59 -9.75 -14.53 -3.36
N LEU A 60 -9.12 -14.02 -2.30
CA LEU A 60 -9.75 -13.17 -1.30
C LEU A 60 -10.30 -11.89 -1.92
N PHE A 61 -9.49 -11.23 -2.77
CA PHE A 61 -9.88 -9.99 -3.45
C PHE A 61 -10.98 -10.24 -4.47
N LYS A 62 -10.90 -11.37 -5.18
CA LYS A 62 -11.94 -11.79 -6.12
C LYS A 62 -13.28 -12.05 -5.41
N ARG A 63 -13.28 -12.69 -4.24
CA ARG A 63 -14.51 -12.87 -3.43
C ARG A 63 -15.06 -11.54 -2.97
N PHE A 64 -14.21 -10.65 -2.47
CA PHE A 64 -14.61 -9.32 -2.01
C PHE A 64 -15.25 -8.47 -3.12
N LYS A 65 -14.66 -8.45 -4.33
CA LYS A 65 -15.24 -7.75 -5.49
C LYS A 65 -16.66 -8.19 -5.80
N LYS A 66 -16.92 -9.50 -5.77
CA LYS A 66 -18.24 -10.05 -6.10
C LYS A 66 -19.33 -9.56 -5.15
N VAL A 67 -18.99 -9.34 -3.88
CA VAL A 67 -19.94 -8.93 -2.85
C VAL A 67 -19.99 -7.41 -2.65
N TRP A 68 -19.13 -6.64 -3.34
CA TRP A 68 -18.95 -5.20 -3.15
C TRP A 68 -20.24 -4.36 -3.16
N HIS A 69 -21.19 -4.70 -4.04
CA HIS A 69 -22.45 -3.96 -4.15
C HIS A 69 -23.42 -4.22 -2.99
N GLY A 70 -23.28 -5.34 -2.29
CA GLY A 70 -24.13 -5.71 -1.15
C GLY A 70 -23.60 -5.29 0.23
N ILE A 71 -22.45 -4.60 0.29
CA ILE A 71 -21.84 -4.18 1.55
C ILE A 71 -22.39 -2.81 1.99
N GLU A 72 -22.78 -2.72 3.26
CA GLU A 72 -23.13 -1.47 3.92
C GLU A 72 -21.87 -0.67 4.29
N ARG A 73 -21.76 0.56 3.79
CA ARG A 73 -20.52 1.36 3.90
C ARG A 73 -20.36 2.13 5.22
N ASN A 74 -21.43 2.21 6.01
CA ASN A 74 -21.44 2.92 7.29
C ASN A 74 -21.15 1.99 8.47
N ASN A 75 -21.17 0.68 8.26
CA ASN A 75 -20.88 -0.33 9.26
C ASN A 75 -19.49 -0.91 9.02
N PHE A 76 -18.49 -0.25 9.60
CA PHE A 76 -17.09 -0.66 9.49
C PHE A 76 -16.41 -0.68 10.87
N GLN A 77 -15.39 -1.53 11.01
CA GLN A 77 -14.53 -1.58 12.18
C GLN A 77 -13.23 -0.80 12.02
N ILE A 78 -12.69 -0.39 13.16
CA ILE A 78 -11.36 0.19 13.29
C ILE A 78 -10.39 -0.85 13.84
N LEU A 79 -9.09 -0.60 13.65
CA LEU A 79 -8.03 -1.44 14.13
C LEU A 79 -7.79 -1.21 15.63
N GLU A 80 -7.87 -2.28 16.39
CA GLU A 80 -7.42 -2.29 17.78
C GLU A 80 -5.89 -2.26 17.87
N VAL A 81 -5.37 -1.20 18.47
CA VAL A 81 -3.93 -0.96 18.65
C VAL A 81 -3.60 -1.08 20.13
N THR A 82 -2.68 -1.99 20.45
CA THR A 82 -2.20 -2.21 21.82
C THR A 82 -1.40 -1.00 22.32
N SER A 83 -1.31 -0.84 23.65
CA SER A 83 -0.55 0.26 24.30
C SER A 83 0.88 0.39 23.76
N GLU A 84 1.56 -0.73 23.49
CA GLU A 84 2.91 -0.79 22.94
C GLU A 84 3.05 -0.16 21.55
N LEU A 85 1.96 -0.14 20.77
CA LEU A 85 1.93 0.34 19.38
C LEU A 85 1.26 1.73 19.24
N VAL A 86 0.82 2.34 20.35
CA VAL A 86 0.15 3.65 20.33
C VAL A 86 1.04 4.73 19.71
N SER A 87 2.34 4.74 20.02
CA SER A 87 3.29 5.70 19.44
C SER A 87 3.40 5.58 17.92
N PHE A 88 3.30 4.36 17.37
CA PHE A 88 3.28 4.14 15.92
C PHE A 88 1.99 4.68 15.29
N LYS A 89 0.85 4.46 15.95
CA LYS A 89 -0.46 4.99 15.52
C LYS A 89 -0.45 6.52 15.50
N GLU A 90 -0.02 7.15 16.60
CA GLU A 90 0.06 8.61 16.69
C GLU A 90 1.02 9.21 15.66
N SER A 91 2.19 8.59 15.49
CA SER A 91 3.15 8.98 14.46
C SER A 91 2.55 8.86 13.05
N ALA A 92 1.87 7.76 12.73
CA ALA A 92 1.23 7.57 11.42
C ALA A 92 0.14 8.63 11.19
N LEU A 93 -0.76 8.84 12.15
CA LEU A 93 -1.83 9.83 12.05
C LEU A 93 -1.29 11.25 11.89
N SER A 94 -0.26 11.63 12.65
CA SER A 94 0.39 12.94 12.57
C SER A 94 0.99 13.17 11.18
N SER A 95 1.82 12.23 10.69
CA SER A 95 2.45 12.34 9.37
C SER A 95 1.41 12.45 8.25
N LEU A 96 0.40 11.58 8.24
CA LEU A 96 -0.61 11.53 7.19
C LEU A 96 -1.53 12.77 7.19
N SER A 97 -1.76 13.38 8.35
CA SER A 97 -2.59 14.58 8.46
C SER A 97 -1.88 15.82 7.94
N ASN A 98 -0.58 15.96 8.21
CA ASN A 98 0.22 17.07 7.69
C ASN A 98 0.23 17.06 6.15
N LEU A 99 0.33 15.87 5.57
CA LEU A 99 0.35 15.66 4.12
C LEU A 99 -0.97 15.97 3.41
N LEU A 100 -2.12 15.85 4.08
CA LEU A 100 -3.41 16.29 3.53
C LEU A 100 -3.58 17.81 3.54
N ASN A 101 -2.92 18.50 4.47
CA ASN A 101 -2.99 19.94 4.64
C ASN A 101 -1.95 20.68 3.79
N GLU A 102 -0.80 20.07 3.56
CA GLU A 102 0.21 20.57 2.63
C GLU A 102 -0.32 20.39 1.20
N THR A 103 -0.32 21.47 0.42
CA THR A 103 -0.72 21.54 -1.00
C THR A 103 0.23 20.78 -1.93
N VAL A 104 0.85 19.71 -1.43
CA VAL A 104 1.47 18.68 -2.28
C VAL A 104 0.33 18.10 -3.09
N LYS A 105 0.33 18.36 -4.40
CA LYS A 105 -0.58 17.71 -5.35
C LYS A 105 -0.32 16.21 -5.28
N VAL A 106 -0.96 15.52 -4.33
CA VAL A 106 -0.88 14.07 -4.17
C VAL A 106 -1.26 13.48 -5.53
N PRO A 107 -0.30 12.91 -6.28
CA PRO A 107 -0.57 12.53 -7.64
C PRO A 107 -1.32 11.19 -7.62
N ARG A 108 -2.59 11.24 -8.05
CA ARG A 108 -3.58 10.14 -8.17
C ARG A 108 -4.44 9.88 -6.95
N ASP A 109 -5.74 9.78 -7.25
CA ASP A 109 -6.85 9.31 -6.42
C ASP A 109 -6.52 8.13 -5.49
N TYR A 110 -5.66 7.19 -5.92
CA TYR A 110 -5.26 6.03 -5.11
C TYR A 110 -4.44 6.37 -3.85
N TYR A 111 -3.60 7.41 -3.88
CA TYR A 111 -2.83 7.83 -2.71
C TYR A 111 -3.74 8.50 -1.69
N GLN A 112 -4.68 9.32 -2.15
CA GLN A 112 -5.70 9.92 -1.31
C GLN A 112 -6.57 8.85 -0.65
N GLU A 113 -7.08 7.88 -1.42
CA GLU A 113 -7.85 6.76 -0.88
C GLU A 113 -7.05 5.99 0.19
N LEU A 114 -5.78 5.70 -0.06
CA LEU A 114 -4.94 5.00 0.91
C LEU A 114 -4.79 5.79 2.22
N ILE A 115 -4.58 7.10 2.14
CA ILE A 115 -4.46 7.98 3.31
C ILE A 115 -5.78 8.02 4.10
N GLU A 116 -6.91 8.24 3.42
CA GLU A 116 -8.24 8.32 4.02
C GLU A 116 -8.61 7.01 4.74
N LEU A 117 -8.41 5.88 4.08
CA LEU A 117 -8.66 4.55 4.66
C LEU A 117 -7.72 4.27 5.84
N THR A 118 -6.46 4.66 5.75
CA THR A 118 -5.49 4.45 6.84
C THR A 118 -5.82 5.30 8.07
N ASN A 119 -6.16 6.58 7.88
CA ASN A 119 -6.59 7.44 8.98
C ASN A 119 -7.85 6.86 9.64
N THR A 120 -8.82 6.44 8.83
CA THR A 120 -10.08 5.87 9.33
C THR A 120 -9.85 4.58 10.11
N VAL A 121 -9.10 3.63 9.56
CA VAL A 121 -8.86 2.34 10.22
C VAL A 121 -8.05 2.52 11.52
N LEU A 122 -7.25 3.59 11.64
CA LEU A 122 -6.57 3.95 12.88
C LEU A 122 -7.46 4.73 13.88
N GLY A 123 -8.72 4.99 13.56
CA GLY A 123 -9.70 5.64 14.43
C GLY A 123 -9.85 7.15 14.24
N LYS A 124 -9.21 7.75 13.22
CA LYS A 124 -9.44 9.14 12.82
C LYS A 124 -10.48 9.15 11.70
N SER A 125 -11.75 9.12 12.07
CA SER A 125 -12.86 9.07 11.10
C SER A 125 -13.13 10.43 10.46
N PRO A 126 -13.28 10.51 9.13
CA PRO A 126 -13.94 11.64 8.48
C PRO A 126 -15.47 11.57 8.69
N GLU A 127 -16.18 12.67 8.44
CA GLU A 127 -17.66 12.70 8.48
C GLU A 127 -18.30 11.76 7.44
N LYS A 128 -17.61 11.55 6.31
CA LYS A 128 -17.98 10.59 5.26
C LYS A 128 -16.72 10.01 4.64
N ILE A 129 -16.68 8.68 4.50
CA ILE A 129 -15.60 7.97 3.79
C ILE A 129 -16.03 7.79 2.33
N HIS A 130 -15.20 8.24 1.39
CA HIS A 130 -15.40 7.88 0.00
C HIS A 130 -14.87 6.47 -0.24
N TRP A 131 -15.77 5.51 -0.37
CA TRP A 131 -15.41 4.15 -0.74
C TRP A 131 -15.30 4.01 -2.26
N GLN A 132 -14.08 4.02 -2.81
CA GLN A 132 -13.92 3.73 -4.24
C GLN A 132 -14.12 2.23 -4.50
N ALA A 133 -14.68 1.91 -5.66
CA ALA A 133 -14.89 0.52 -6.04
C ALA A 133 -13.55 -0.24 -6.14
N PRO A 134 -13.50 -1.52 -5.75
CA PRO A 134 -12.31 -2.34 -5.92
C PRO A 134 -12.04 -2.58 -7.42
N ASP A 135 -11.10 -1.81 -7.98
CA ASP A 135 -10.70 -1.89 -9.39
C ASP A 135 -10.00 -3.22 -9.77
N PRO A 136 -10.02 -3.63 -11.05
CA PRO A 136 -9.17 -4.70 -11.58
C PRO A 136 -7.72 -4.52 -11.17
N VAL A 137 -7.17 -5.47 -10.41
CA VAL A 137 -5.76 -5.43 -9.98
C VAL A 137 -4.91 -5.93 -11.16
N HIS A 138 -4.74 -5.10 -12.17
CA HIS A 138 -3.81 -5.38 -13.27
C HIS A 138 -2.38 -5.06 -12.81
N HIS A 139 -1.68 -6.04 -12.23
CA HIS A 139 -0.21 -6.19 -12.07
C HIS A 139 0.71 -5.00 -11.67
N ILE A 140 0.24 -3.76 -11.55
CA ILE A 140 1.09 -2.55 -11.60
C ILE A 140 1.08 -1.74 -10.30
N ARG A 141 0.24 -2.07 -9.30
CA ARG A 141 0.33 -1.39 -7.99
C ARG A 141 0.18 -2.36 -6.85
N ARG A 142 1.31 -2.80 -6.28
CA ARG A 142 1.31 -3.64 -5.08
C ARG A 142 0.65 -2.91 -3.90
N MET A 143 0.62 -1.58 -3.90
CA MET A 143 -0.15 -0.79 -2.94
C MET A 143 -1.67 -1.01 -3.01
N ALA A 144 -2.23 -1.41 -4.16
CA ALA A 144 -3.64 -1.80 -4.22
C ALA A 144 -3.91 -2.95 -3.23
N THR A 145 -2.95 -3.86 -3.04
CA THR A 145 -3.04 -4.95 -2.04
C THR A 145 -3.34 -4.43 -0.64
N LEU A 146 -2.70 -3.31 -0.23
CA LEU A 146 -2.94 -2.72 1.07
C LEU A 146 -4.32 -2.06 1.14
N ILE A 147 -4.72 -1.31 0.11
CA ILE A 147 -6.07 -0.73 0.02
C ILE A 147 -7.15 -1.82 0.14
N TYR A 148 -7.01 -2.91 -0.61
CA TYR A 148 -7.92 -4.06 -0.49
C TYR A 148 -7.89 -4.66 0.92
N GLY A 149 -6.71 -4.85 1.48
CA GLY A 149 -6.57 -5.40 2.82
C GLY A 149 -7.32 -4.57 3.86
N ILE A 150 -7.13 -3.24 3.82
CA ILE A 150 -7.81 -2.30 4.72
C ILE A 150 -9.32 -2.34 4.50
N LYS A 151 -9.81 -2.24 3.25
CA LYS A 151 -11.25 -2.30 2.94
C LYS A 151 -11.90 -3.59 3.46
N ILE A 152 -11.28 -4.73 3.19
CA ILE A 152 -11.81 -6.03 3.62
C ILE A 152 -11.83 -6.10 5.14
N TYR A 153 -10.76 -5.69 5.82
CA TYR A 153 -10.70 -5.69 7.27
C TYR A 153 -11.77 -4.79 7.88
N MET A 154 -11.91 -3.57 7.39
CA MET A 154 -12.92 -2.63 7.88
C MET A 154 -14.34 -3.16 7.70
N LEU A 155 -14.62 -3.90 6.62
CA LEU A 155 -15.98 -4.32 6.26
C LEU A 155 -16.29 -5.78 6.61
N CYS A 156 -15.36 -6.54 7.22
CA CYS A 156 -15.56 -7.96 7.49
C CYS A 156 -16.53 -8.29 8.64
N ASN A 157 -17.00 -7.27 9.39
CA ASN A 157 -18.02 -7.49 10.42
C ASN A 157 -19.39 -7.89 9.85
N GLN A 158 -19.64 -7.60 8.57
CA GLN A 158 -20.83 -8.03 7.85
C GLN A 158 -20.66 -9.47 7.36
N LYS A 159 -20.63 -10.42 8.29
CA LYS A 159 -20.24 -11.83 8.03
C LYS A 159 -21.14 -12.55 7.01
N ASP A 160 -22.39 -12.11 6.89
CA ASP A 160 -23.34 -12.65 5.90
C ASP A 160 -22.96 -12.28 4.46
N VAL A 161 -22.18 -11.20 4.29
CA VAL A 161 -21.76 -10.67 2.98
C VAL A 161 -20.27 -10.93 2.75
N VAL A 162 -19.42 -10.64 3.74
CA VAL A 162 -17.97 -10.81 3.69
C VAL A 162 -17.59 -12.03 4.53
N ASN A 163 -17.61 -13.20 3.89
CA ASN A 163 -17.26 -14.46 4.55
C ASN A 163 -15.74 -14.69 4.56
N LEU A 164 -15.13 -14.55 5.73
CA LEU A 164 -13.73 -14.86 6.00
C LEU A 164 -13.62 -16.03 6.98
N THR A 165 -12.61 -16.89 6.78
CA THR A 165 -12.24 -17.85 7.80
C THR A 165 -11.58 -17.13 8.99
N LYS A 166 -11.65 -17.69 10.21
CA LYS A 166 -10.96 -17.14 11.40
C LYS A 166 -9.46 -16.91 11.16
N ARG A 167 -8.84 -17.77 10.35
CA ARG A 167 -7.43 -17.64 9.95
C ARG A 167 -7.22 -16.42 9.05
N GLU A 168 -8.07 -16.24 8.04
CA GLU A 168 -8.00 -15.08 7.15
C GLU A 168 -8.22 -13.78 7.92
N GLU A 169 -9.20 -13.72 8.82
CA GLU A 169 -9.45 -12.55 9.69
C GLU A 169 -8.18 -12.19 10.49
N ALA A 170 -7.62 -13.15 11.24
CA ALA A 170 -6.46 -12.91 12.09
C ALA A 170 -5.19 -12.52 11.31
N GLN A 171 -4.98 -13.11 10.13
CA GLN A 171 -3.82 -12.78 9.29
C GLN A 171 -4.00 -11.47 8.54
N LEU A 172 -5.23 -11.16 8.12
CA LEU A 172 -5.57 -9.89 7.50
C LEU A 172 -5.37 -8.74 8.49
N GLU A 173 -5.78 -8.91 9.76
CA GLU A 173 -5.53 -7.92 10.80
C GLU A 173 -4.03 -7.63 10.94
N LYS A 174 -3.17 -8.66 10.98
CA LYS A 174 -1.71 -8.48 11.04
C LYS A 174 -1.16 -7.70 9.85
N PHE A 175 -1.62 -8.04 8.65
CA PHE A 175 -1.23 -7.34 7.42
C PHE A 175 -1.66 -5.87 7.44
N VAL A 176 -2.91 -5.59 7.81
CA VAL A 176 -3.46 -4.23 7.94
C VAL A 176 -2.75 -3.45 9.04
N LYS A 177 -2.45 -4.07 10.18
CA LYS A 177 -1.71 -3.45 11.28
C LYS A 177 -0.32 -3.00 10.85
N PHE A 178 0.43 -3.84 10.14
CA PHE A 178 1.71 -3.45 9.55
C PHE A 178 1.56 -2.31 8.53
N GLY A 179 0.58 -2.44 7.62
CA GLY A 179 0.35 -1.49 6.56
C GLY A 179 -0.05 -0.10 7.05
N ALA A 180 -0.96 -0.03 8.02
CA ALA A 180 -1.50 1.20 8.56
C ALA A 180 -0.51 1.91 9.50
N LEU A 181 0.17 1.17 10.39
CA LEU A 181 1.06 1.77 11.39
C LEU A 181 2.44 2.19 10.84
N ILE A 182 2.90 1.50 9.79
CA ILE A 182 4.28 1.66 9.29
C ILE A 182 4.29 1.95 7.79
N ASN A 183 3.75 1.05 6.97
CA ASN A 183 4.01 1.10 5.54
C ASN A 183 3.46 2.38 4.88
N THR A 184 2.24 2.78 5.21
CA THR A 184 1.57 3.91 4.56
C THR A 184 2.31 5.22 4.79
N LYS A 185 2.66 5.55 6.04
CA LYS A 185 3.40 6.81 6.31
C LYS A 185 4.77 6.84 5.61
N THR A 186 5.48 5.70 5.60
CA THR A 186 6.78 5.60 4.92
C THR A 186 6.62 5.69 3.41
N TRP A 187 5.55 5.13 2.86
CA TRP A 187 5.22 5.21 1.44
C TRP A 187 4.97 6.64 0.98
N ILE A 188 4.14 7.40 1.71
CA ILE A 188 3.83 8.79 1.32
C ILE A 188 5.02 9.72 1.55
N ALA A 189 5.85 9.48 2.57
CA ALA A 189 6.99 10.33 2.87
C ALA A 189 8.17 10.19 1.90
N VAL A 190 8.18 9.15 1.06
CA VAL A 190 9.26 8.91 0.10
C VAL A 190 9.08 9.86 -1.11
N PRO A 191 10.13 10.63 -1.49
CA PRO A 191 10.09 11.45 -2.70
C PRO A 191 9.78 10.59 -3.93
N LEU A 192 9.02 11.14 -4.87
CA LEU A 192 8.79 10.45 -6.14
C LEU A 192 10.14 10.28 -6.85
N ALA A 193 10.34 9.18 -7.58
CA ALA A 193 11.57 9.00 -8.36
C ALA A 193 11.77 10.15 -9.38
N SER A 194 10.70 10.80 -9.82
CA SER A 194 10.73 12.01 -10.66
C SER A 194 11.26 13.26 -9.96
N GLU A 195 11.34 13.24 -8.62
CA GLU A 195 11.88 14.31 -7.78
C GLU A 195 13.32 14.02 -7.33
N ALA A 196 13.88 12.87 -7.73
CA ALA A 196 15.30 12.62 -7.54
C ALA A 196 16.10 13.71 -8.26
N PRO A 197 17.12 14.32 -7.64
CA PRO A 197 17.89 15.37 -8.28
C PRO A 197 18.43 14.83 -9.61
N LEU A 198 18.11 15.56 -10.69
CA LEU A 198 18.79 15.38 -11.97
C LEU A 198 20.29 15.49 -11.66
N LEU A 199 21.01 14.39 -11.83
CA LEU A 199 22.46 14.42 -11.82
C LEU A 199 22.89 15.27 -13.02
N THR A 200 22.98 16.58 -12.81
CA THR A 200 23.61 17.56 -13.70
C THR A 200 25.13 17.43 -13.59
#